data_AF-A0A7C1MLP6-F1
#
_entry.id   AF-A0A7C1MLP6-F1
#
_cell.length_a   1.000
_cell.length_b   1.000
_cell.length_c   1.000
_cell.angle_alpha   90.00
_cell.angle_beta   90.00
_cell.angle_gamma   90.00
#
_symmetry.space_group_name_H-M   'P 1'
#
loop_
_entity.id
_entity.type
_entity.pdbx_description
1 polymer ?
#
loop_
_entity_poly.entity_id
_entity_poly.type
_entity_poly.pdbx_seq_one_letter_code
_entity_poly.pdbx_strand_id
1 'polypeptide(L)'
;MSNKTFHLLLLCTDNSCRSQMEEGWARELASQNGYDWLEVESAGIERHGKNPRAITVMKEAMVNISNQESTKLANEMPDRADLVVTICGHTDEHCPVLLLLVCLPVY
;
A
#
# COMPACT_ATOMS: atom_id res chain seq x y z
N MET A 1 12.71 17.56 19.34
CA MET A 1 11.52 16.73 19.02
C MET A 1 12.04 15.50 18.30
N SER A 2 11.78 14.30 18.79
CA SER A 2 12.13 13.08 18.04
C SER A 2 11.30 13.12 16.75
N ASN A 3 11.95 13.23 15.59
CA ASN A 3 11.28 13.02 14.31
C ASN A 3 10.91 11.54 14.26
N LYS A 4 9.72 11.21 14.75
CA LYS A 4 9.21 9.85 14.70
C LYS A 4 8.71 9.60 13.28
N THR A 5 9.29 8.61 12.62
CA THR A 5 8.77 8.08 11.36
C THR A 5 7.41 7.42 11.62
N PHE A 6 6.45 7.67 10.75
CA PHE A 6 5.15 7.01 10.73
C PHE A 6 5.14 5.97 9.62
N HIS A 7 4.87 4.71 9.96
CA HIS A 7 4.86 3.60 9.01
C HIS A 7 3.43 3.26 8.57
N LEU A 8 3.13 3.46 7.29
CA LEU A 8 1.86 3.12 6.65
C LEU A 8 2.00 1.85 5.81
N LEU A 9 1.18 0.84 6.12
CA LEU A 9 1.14 -0.42 5.39
C LEU A 9 -0.18 -0.58 4.61
N LEU A 10 -0.07 -0.71 3.29
CA LEU A 10 -1.17 -0.88 2.35
C LEU A 10 -1.33 -2.36 1.95
N LEU A 11 -2.41 -3.00 2.39
CA LEU A 11 -2.65 -4.43 2.18
C LEU A 11 -3.71 -4.68 1.12
N CYS A 12 -3.45 -5.62 0.21
CA CYS A 12 -4.52 -6.24 -0.59
C CYS A 12 -4.32 -7.76 -0.69
N THR A 13 -5.11 -8.45 -1.51
CA THR A 13 -4.95 -9.91 -1.66
C THR A 13 -3.63 -10.29 -2.36
N ASP A 14 -3.32 -9.67 -3.49
CA ASP A 14 -2.26 -10.14 -4.41
C ASP A 14 -1.03 -9.23 -4.52
N ASN A 15 -1.09 -8.04 -3.91
CA ASN A 15 -0.13 -6.96 -4.10
C ASN A 15 0.23 -6.69 -5.57
N SER A 16 -0.81 -6.66 -6.42
CA SER A 16 -0.65 -6.59 -7.87
C SER A 16 -1.20 -5.32 -8.50
N CYS A 17 -2.36 -4.84 -8.03
CA CYS A 17 -3.07 -3.69 -8.60
C CYS A 17 -3.25 -2.57 -7.58
N ARG A 18 -4.27 -2.67 -6.73
CA ARG A 18 -4.77 -1.55 -5.89
C ARG A 18 -3.72 -1.06 -4.90
N SER A 19 -3.13 -1.95 -4.12
CA SER A 19 -2.10 -1.59 -3.13
C SER A 19 -0.82 -1.02 -3.77
N GLN A 20 -0.47 -1.45 -4.98
CA GLN A 20 0.67 -0.89 -5.75
C GLN A 20 0.36 0.54 -6.22
N MET A 21 -0.84 0.78 -6.73
CA MET A 21 -1.27 2.12 -7.11
C MET A 21 -1.35 3.06 -5.90
N GLU A 22 -1.90 2.60 -4.77
CA GLU A 22 -1.98 3.38 -3.54
C GLU A 22 -0.60 3.68 -2.94
N GLU A 23 0.34 2.72 -2.95
CA GLU A 23 1.73 2.98 -2.54
C GLU A 23 2.35 4.08 -3.41
N GLY A 24 2.08 4.04 -4.72
CA GLY A 24 2.55 5.05 -5.67
C GLY A 24 2.02 6.44 -5.32
N TRP A 25 0.72 6.58 -5.15
CA TRP A 25 0.09 7.85 -4.81
C TRP A 25 0.52 8.37 -3.45
N ALA A 26 0.55 7.52 -2.43
CA ALA A 26 0.91 7.93 -1.09
C ALA A 26 2.36 8.46 -1.03
N ARG A 27 3.30 7.79 -1.71
CA ARG A 27 4.69 8.28 -1.80
C ARG A 27 4.82 9.57 -2.59
N GLU A 28 4.14 9.68 -3.72
CA GLU A 28 4.14 10.90 -4.55
C GLU A 28 3.60 12.10 -3.76
N LEU A 29 2.43 11.94 -3.13
CA LEU A 29 1.80 13.00 -2.34
C LEU A 29 2.64 13.34 -1.10
N ALA A 30 3.25 12.36 -0.45
CA ALA A 30 4.16 12.60 0.66
C ALA A 30 5.36 13.47 0.23
N SER A 31 5.98 13.13 -0.90
CA SER A 31 7.11 13.90 -1.45
C SER A 31 6.69 15.33 -1.82
N GLN A 32 5.55 15.50 -2.50
CA GLN A 32 5.05 16.81 -2.91
C GLN A 32 4.71 17.73 -1.74
N ASN A 33 4.26 17.17 -0.61
CA ASN A 33 3.86 17.93 0.58
C ASN A 33 4.96 18.02 1.66
N GLY A 34 6.14 17.45 1.42
CA GLY A 34 7.25 17.46 2.39
C GLY A 34 7.01 16.58 3.62
N TYR A 35 6.29 15.47 3.46
CA TYR A 35 6.04 14.49 4.53
C TYR A 35 7.19 13.47 4.62
N ASP A 36 8.42 13.95 4.87
CA ASP A 36 9.62 13.11 4.99
C ASP A 36 9.57 12.12 6.17
N TRP A 37 8.62 12.32 7.08
CA TRP A 37 8.35 11.44 8.22
C TRP A 37 7.46 10.25 7.87
N LEU A 38 6.87 10.19 6.67
CA LEU A 38 5.94 9.13 6.27
C LEU A 38 6.67 8.06 5.44
N GLU A 39 6.76 6.85 5.98
CA GLU A 39 7.21 5.67 5.24
C GLU A 39 6.01 4.84 4.80
N VAL A 40 5.96 4.51 3.51
CA VAL A 40 4.83 3.78 2.91
C VAL A 40 5.32 2.47 2.32
N GLU A 41 4.70 1.37 2.72
CA GLU A 41 4.91 0.03 2.17
C GLU A 41 3.57 -0.57 1.72
N SER A 42 3.62 -1.48 0.74
CA SER A 42 2.48 -2.33 0.41
C SER A 42 2.82 -3.81 0.43
N ALA A 43 1.82 -4.63 0.76
CA ALA A 43 1.96 -6.08 0.75
C ALA A 43 0.65 -6.78 0.38
N GLY A 44 0.74 -8.09 0.18
CA GLY A 44 -0.40 -8.93 -0.15
C GLY A 44 -0.35 -10.25 0.57
N ILE A 45 -1.53 -10.82 0.87
CA ILE A 45 -1.63 -12.16 1.47
C ILE A 45 -0.89 -13.17 0.57
N GLU A 46 -1.08 -13.02 -0.73
CA GLU A 46 -0.30 -13.64 -1.78
C GLU A 46 0.46 -12.59 -2.60
N ARG A 47 1.39 -13.05 -3.44
CA ARG A 47 2.09 -12.20 -4.42
C ARG A 47 2.06 -12.83 -5.80
N HIS A 48 1.60 -12.05 -6.78
CA HIS A 48 1.50 -12.50 -8.18
C HIS A 48 2.26 -11.56 -9.14
N GLY A 49 3.12 -10.69 -8.61
CA GLY A 49 3.80 -9.67 -9.40
C GLY A 49 2.90 -8.47 -9.67
N LYS A 50 3.51 -7.38 -10.12
CA LYS A 50 2.79 -6.13 -10.43
C LYS A 50 2.01 -6.28 -11.72
N ASN A 51 0.75 -5.84 -11.71
CA ASN A 51 -0.07 -5.83 -12.91
C ASN A 51 0.47 -4.79 -13.89
N PRO A 52 0.86 -5.18 -15.12
CA PRO A 52 1.35 -4.22 -16.12
C PRO A 52 0.38 -3.08 -16.41
N ARG A 53 -0.95 -3.33 -16.32
CA ARG A 53 -1.97 -2.29 -16.51
C ARG A 53 -1.95 -1.25 -15.40
N ALA A 54 -1.69 -1.65 -14.16
CA ALA A 54 -1.53 -0.71 -13.05
C ALA A 54 -0.31 0.20 -13.29
N ILE A 55 0.79 -0.36 -13.76
CA ILE A 55 1.99 0.42 -14.13
C ILE A 55 1.67 1.41 -15.25
N THR A 56 0.94 0.98 -16.29
CA THR A 56 0.53 1.85 -17.40
C THR A 56 -0.36 2.99 -16.92
N VAL A 57 -1.42 2.70 -16.16
CA VAL A 57 -2.37 3.71 -15.67
C VAL A 57 -1.70 4.72 -14.74
N MET A 58 -0.84 4.27 -13.82
CA MET A 58 -0.12 5.19 -12.93
C MET A 58 0.85 6.07 -13.71
N LYS A 59 1.52 5.52 -14.73
CA LYS A 59 2.39 6.29 -15.61
C LYS A 59 1.63 7.37 -16.41
N GLU A 60 0.40 7.11 -16.84
CA GLU A 60 -0.48 8.11 -17.46
C GLU A 60 -0.77 9.28 -16.51
N ALA A 61 -0.87 8.99 -15.21
CA ALA A 61 -1.01 9.99 -14.15
C ALA A 61 0.34 10.58 -13.67
N MET A 62 1.45 10.32 -14.37
CA MET A 62 2.81 10.76 -14.04
C MET A 62 3.38 10.20 -12.72
N VAL A 63 2.80 9.12 -12.19
CA VAL A 63 3.30 8.42 -11.00
C VAL A 63 3.98 7.12 -11.43
N ASN A 64 5.27 6.99 -11.14
CA ASN A 64 6.02 5.79 -11.55
C ASN A 64 6.06 4.71 -10.46
N ILE A 65 5.34 3.61 -10.68
CA ILE A 65 5.36 2.42 -9.81
C ILE A 65 6.24 1.28 -10.34
N SER A 66 7.00 1.49 -11.42
CA SER A 66 7.83 0.45 -12.06
C SER A 66 8.92 -0.11 -11.15
N ASN A 67 9.31 0.63 -10.12
CA ASN A 67 10.39 0.27 -9.20
C ASN A 67 9.88 -0.27 -7.85
N GLN A 68 8.55 -0.32 -7.65
CA GLN A 68 7.97 -0.95 -6.47
C GLN A 68 8.11 -2.47 -6.54
N GLU A 69 7.99 -3.16 -5.41
CA GLU A 69 8.08 -4.62 -5.36
C GLU A 69 6.74 -5.25 -5.02
N SER A 70 6.42 -6.37 -5.67
CA SER A 70 5.25 -7.16 -5.32
C SER A 70 5.60 -8.06 -4.15
N THR A 71 5.20 -7.65 -2.94
CA THR A 71 5.66 -8.19 -1.67
C THR A 71 4.58 -9.03 -1.00
N LYS A 72 4.95 -10.23 -0.54
CA LYS A 72 4.08 -11.07 0.30
C LYS A 72 4.11 -10.52 1.73
N LEU A 73 2.96 -10.45 2.38
CA LEU A 73 2.78 -10.02 3.75
C LEU A 73 3.58 -10.95 4.68
N ALA A 74 4.56 -10.37 5.36
CA ALA A 74 5.31 -11.04 6.41
C ALA A 74 4.73 -10.68 7.78
N ASN A 75 4.87 -11.58 8.76
CA ASN A 75 4.21 -11.46 10.06
C ASN A 75 4.65 -10.21 10.84
N GLU A 76 5.87 -9.74 10.60
CA GLU A 76 6.46 -8.57 11.23
C GLU A 76 6.00 -7.23 10.62
N MET A 77 5.38 -7.24 9.44
CA MET A 77 4.98 -5.99 8.76
C MET A 77 3.85 -5.25 9.49
N PRO A 78 2.77 -5.92 9.95
CA PRO A 78 1.74 -5.24 10.73
C PRO A 78 2.26 -4.73 12.08
N ASP A 79 3.16 -5.47 12.73
CA ASP A 79 3.70 -5.09 14.05
C ASP A 79 4.58 -3.84 14.01
N ARG A 80 5.20 -3.55 12.86
CA ARG A 80 5.99 -2.31 12.64
C ARG A 80 5.17 -1.14 12.12
N ALA A 81 3.96 -1.37 11.64
CA ALA A 81 3.12 -0.33 11.06
C ALA A 81 2.40 0.48 12.15
N ASP A 82 2.44 1.81 12.05
CA ASP A 82 1.58 2.67 12.86
C ASP A 82 0.13 2.65 12.35
N LEU A 83 -0.06 2.40 11.05
CA LEU A 83 -1.38 2.23 10.42
C LEU A 83 -1.33 1.17 9.32
N VAL A 84 -2.31 0.26 9.36
CA VAL A 84 -2.57 -0.70 8.29
C VAL A 84 -3.87 -0.31 7.59
N VAL A 85 -3.83 -0.23 6.25
CA VAL A 85 -4.99 0.06 5.41
C VAL A 85 -5.20 -1.13 4.50
N THR A 86 -6.38 -1.75 4.59
CA THR A 86 -6.75 -2.89 3.75
C THR A 86 -7.60 -2.44 2.57
N ILE A 87 -7.20 -2.86 1.38
CA ILE A 87 -7.69 -2.41 0.09
C ILE A 87 -8.26 -3.63 -0.64
N CYS A 88 -9.31 -4.18 -0.04
CA CYS A 88 -10.01 -5.35 -0.54
C CYS A 88 -11.43 -4.93 -0.92
N GLY A 89 -11.74 -4.98 -2.22
CA GLY A 89 -13.11 -4.78 -2.75
C GLY A 89 -13.83 -6.09 -3.10
N HIS A 90 -13.25 -7.24 -2.78
CA HIS A 90 -13.90 -8.54 -2.94
C HIS A 90 -14.02 -9.18 -1.56
N THR A 91 -15.26 -9.15 -1.05
CA THR A 91 -15.79 -9.95 0.06
C THR A 91 -14.80 -10.31 1.17
N ASP A 92 -14.91 -9.55 2.25
CA ASP A 92 -14.55 -9.72 3.69
C ASP A 92 -13.98 -11.06 4.24
N GLU A 93 -13.94 -12.16 3.49
CA GLU A 93 -13.70 -13.52 4.02
C GLU A 93 -12.23 -13.96 4.04
N HIS A 94 -11.35 -13.30 3.27
CA HIS A 94 -9.94 -13.72 3.14
C HIS A 94 -8.93 -12.76 3.77
N CYS A 95 -9.35 -11.57 4.21
CA CYS A 95 -8.43 -10.61 4.81
C CYS A 95 -8.24 -10.93 6.30
N PRO A 96 -7.00 -11.04 6.82
CA PRO A 96 -6.80 -11.19 8.25
C PRO A 96 -7.43 -9.99 8.96
N VAL A 97 -8.32 -10.26 9.92
CA VAL A 97 -8.98 -9.22 10.73
C VAL A 97 -7.92 -8.54 11.59
N LEU A 98 -7.35 -7.45 11.07
CA LEU A 98 -6.38 -6.61 11.76
C LEU A 98 -7.12 -5.48 12.50
N LEU A 99 -6.75 -5.25 13.76
CA LEU A 99 -7.49 -4.45 14.74
C LEU A 99 -7.62 -2.94 14.40
N LEU A 100 -6.98 -2.47 13.33
CA LEU A 100 -7.02 -1.09 12.82
C LEU A 100 -7.32 -1.14 11.33
N LEU A 101 -8.60 -1.13 10.98
CA LEU A 101 -9.10 -1.30 9.62
C LEU A 101 -9.75 0.01 9.16
N VAL A 102 -9.04 0.82 8.39
CA VAL A 102 -9.67 1.93 7.63
C VAL A 102 -10.00 1.38 6.25
N CYS A 103 -11.24 0.94 6.07
CA CYS A 103 -11.74 0.52 4.77
C CYS A 103 -12.09 1.79 3.98
N LEU A 104 -11.21 2.25 3.09
CA LEU A 104 -11.53 3.35 2.18
C LEU A 104 -12.34 2.79 1.00
N PRO A 105 -13.61 3.16 0.84
CA PRO A 105 -14.36 2.77 -0.34
C PRO A 105 -13.81 3.52 -1.56
N VAL A 106 -13.37 2.77 -2.57
CA VAL A 106 -13.02 3.33 -3.87
C VAL A 106 -14.34 3.56 -4.62
N TYR A 107 -14.89 4.77 -4.55
CA TYR A 107 -16.04 5.22 -5.35
C TYR A 107 -15.59 5.97 -6.60
#